data_AF-A0A958ZMR2-F1
#
_entry.id   AF-A0A958ZMR2-F1
#
_cell.length_a   1.000
_cell.length_b   1.000
_cell.length_c   1.000
_cell.angle_alpha   90.00
_cell.angle_beta   90.00
_cell.angle_gamma   90.00
#
_symmetry.space_group_name_H-M   'P 1'
#
loop_
_entity.id
_entity.type
_entity.pdbx_description
1 polymer ?
#
loop_
_entity_poly.entity_id
_entity_poly.type
_entity_poly.pdbx_seq_one_letter_code
_entity_poly.pdbx_strand_id
1 'polypeptide(L)'
;NEVWLIAAGGVLFFAFPTLYASSFSGFYLPLIMILWLLIFRAVGLELRGQVHNKLWEIFWDKAFGIASLLLALFFGIALGNVVRGVNLGMVENGISTHEAHYFFLPLWNPTFSPNADHQGIIDWFTLLLGIIGVIGLTIHGANWVIFKTNSGLNKKLKSVIFMLNIVLLLLVVISVFVWHLIEPHPFENFINKPWLWIFPIITFTGLLGLFNIKKFKKDGLGFLFSSLFLFGGFATTAASIFPKLLPSSNNVNPSLTIYNVAAHEYGLSVGINWFIIAIILVIIYLFVQYRIFKGKLDDVGYGEH
;
A
#
# COMPACT_ATOMS: atom_id res chain seq x y z
N ASN A 1 -14.16 -3.88 -0.95
CA ASN A 1 -12.87 -3.16 -0.80
C ASN A 1 -12.14 -2.92 -2.12
N GLU A 2 -12.17 -3.86 -3.07
CA GLU A 2 -11.48 -3.71 -4.37
C GLU A 2 -11.92 -2.50 -5.20
N VAL A 3 -13.16 -2.03 -5.01
CA VAL A 3 -13.67 -0.78 -5.62
C VAL A 3 -12.76 0.41 -5.34
N TRP A 4 -12.13 0.49 -4.15
CA TRP A 4 -11.20 1.57 -3.83
C TRP A 4 -9.95 1.56 -4.70
N LEU A 5 -9.47 0.38 -5.10
CA LEU A 5 -8.32 0.25 -6.01
C LEU A 5 -8.69 0.73 -7.42
N ILE A 6 -9.88 0.34 -7.90
CA ILE A 6 -10.40 0.77 -9.21
C ILE A 6 -10.62 2.28 -9.20
N ALA A 7 -11.23 2.82 -8.14
CA ALA A 7 -11.44 4.25 -7.97
C ALA A 7 -10.12 5.01 -7.97
N ALA A 8 -9.10 4.55 -7.24
CA ALA A 8 -7.77 5.17 -7.24
C ALA A 8 -7.14 5.21 -8.64
N GLY A 9 -7.24 4.11 -9.40
CA GLY A 9 -6.80 4.07 -10.80
C GLY A 9 -7.57 5.05 -11.70
N GLY A 10 -8.88 5.14 -11.53
CA GLY A 10 -9.74 6.10 -12.25
C GLY A 10 -9.42 7.56 -11.91
N VAL A 11 -9.16 7.88 -10.64
CA VAL A 11 -8.72 9.22 -10.22
C VAL A 11 -7.35 9.55 -10.82
N LEU A 12 -6.41 8.61 -10.82
CA LEU A 12 -5.11 8.81 -11.46
C LEU A 12 -5.25 9.09 -12.95
N PHE A 13 -6.04 8.29 -13.67
CA PHE A 13 -6.31 8.50 -15.09
C PHE A 13 -6.93 9.88 -15.37
N PHE A 14 -7.89 10.27 -14.54
CA PHE A 14 -8.61 11.53 -14.68
C PHE A 14 -7.75 12.75 -14.35
N ALA A 15 -7.10 12.76 -13.18
CA ALA A 15 -6.40 13.92 -12.65
C ALA A 15 -4.96 14.03 -13.17
N PHE A 16 -4.31 12.89 -13.44
CA PHE A 16 -2.90 12.81 -13.80
C PHE A 16 -2.66 11.82 -14.97
N PRO A 17 -3.20 12.09 -16.17
CA PRO A 17 -3.19 11.13 -17.29
C PRO A 17 -1.77 10.72 -17.70
N THR A 18 -0.80 11.64 -17.71
CA THR A 18 0.61 11.35 -18.03
C THR A 18 1.23 10.41 -17.00
N LEU A 19 0.96 10.63 -15.71
CA LEU A 19 1.44 9.73 -14.65
C LEU A 19 0.80 8.36 -14.78
N TYR A 20 -0.50 8.30 -15.07
CA TYR A 20 -1.21 7.05 -15.30
C TYR A 20 -0.57 6.27 -16.44
N ALA A 21 -0.38 6.88 -17.61
CA ALA A 21 0.22 6.23 -18.77
C ALA A 21 1.64 5.73 -18.48
N SER A 22 2.47 6.60 -17.89
CA SER A 22 3.85 6.27 -17.49
C SER A 22 3.89 5.11 -16.51
N SER A 23 3.10 5.16 -15.43
CA SER A 23 3.09 4.14 -14.38
C SER A 23 2.55 2.80 -14.88
N PHE A 24 1.48 2.77 -15.67
CA PHE A 24 0.92 1.52 -16.20
C PHE A 24 1.82 0.88 -17.26
N SER A 25 2.55 1.68 -18.04
CA SER A 25 3.56 1.19 -18.97
C SER A 25 4.80 0.66 -18.23
N GLY A 26 5.36 1.44 -17.31
CA GLY A 26 6.62 1.09 -16.65
C GLY A 26 6.51 0.01 -15.59
N PHE A 27 5.35 -0.09 -14.91
CA PHE A 27 5.02 -1.16 -13.98
C PHE A 27 4.13 -2.24 -14.62
N TYR A 28 4.22 -2.46 -15.93
CA TYR A 28 3.37 -3.40 -16.66
C TYR A 28 3.32 -4.79 -16.01
N LEU A 29 4.48 -5.43 -15.85
CA LEU A 29 4.57 -6.79 -15.31
C LEU A 29 3.96 -6.93 -13.89
N PRO A 30 4.30 -6.10 -12.89
CA PRO A 30 3.78 -6.25 -11.53
C PRO A 30 2.31 -5.88 -11.46
N LEU A 31 1.81 -4.96 -12.30
CA LEU A 31 0.38 -4.68 -12.39
C LEU A 31 -0.41 -5.88 -12.94
N ILE A 32 0.12 -6.57 -13.96
CA ILE A 32 -0.47 -7.82 -14.44
C ILE A 32 -0.44 -8.90 -13.36
N MET A 33 0.66 -9.02 -12.60
CA MET A 33 0.72 -9.94 -11.46
C MET A 33 -0.33 -9.59 -10.40
N ILE A 34 -0.45 -8.32 -10.01
CA ILE A 34 -1.48 -7.85 -9.07
C ILE A 34 -2.88 -8.21 -9.58
N LEU A 35 -3.16 -8.00 -10.87
CA LEU A 35 -4.45 -8.36 -11.49
C LEU A 35 -4.74 -9.85 -11.31
N TRP A 36 -3.80 -10.74 -11.67
CA TRP A 36 -3.98 -12.18 -11.48
C TRP A 36 -4.17 -12.55 -10.02
N LEU A 37 -3.39 -11.95 -9.10
CA LEU A 37 -3.54 -12.21 -7.66
C LEU A 37 -4.91 -11.77 -7.14
N LEU A 38 -5.46 -10.66 -7.62
CA LEU A 38 -6.83 -10.23 -7.28
C LEU A 38 -7.87 -11.24 -7.79
N ILE A 39 -7.72 -11.73 -9.02
CA ILE A 39 -8.59 -12.77 -9.59
C ILE A 39 -8.53 -14.04 -8.72
N PHE A 40 -7.34 -14.55 -8.41
CA PHE A 40 -7.18 -15.74 -7.57
C PHE A 40 -7.77 -15.55 -6.17
N ARG A 41 -7.67 -14.35 -5.60
CA ARG A 41 -8.29 -14.03 -4.31
C ARG A 41 -9.81 -14.09 -4.37
N ALA A 42 -10.43 -13.48 -5.38
CA ALA A 42 -11.88 -13.45 -5.53
C ALA A 42 -12.44 -14.85 -5.85
N VAL A 43 -11.84 -15.52 -6.84
CA VAL A 43 -12.21 -16.88 -7.26
C VAL A 43 -12.02 -17.89 -6.12
N GLY A 44 -10.96 -17.74 -5.32
CA GLY A 44 -10.72 -18.61 -4.17
C GLY A 44 -11.82 -18.55 -3.12
N LEU A 45 -12.42 -17.39 -2.85
CA LEU A 45 -13.56 -17.29 -1.94
C LEU A 45 -14.84 -17.91 -2.53
N GLU A 46 -15.12 -17.62 -3.80
CA GLU A 46 -16.36 -18.05 -4.46
C GLU A 46 -16.38 -19.56 -4.75
N LEU A 47 -15.27 -20.11 -5.24
CA LEU A 47 -15.20 -21.51 -5.67
C LEU A 47 -14.97 -22.49 -4.51
N ARG A 48 -14.43 -22.03 -3.37
CA ARG A 48 -14.14 -22.88 -2.22
C ARG A 48 -15.32 -23.78 -1.82
N GLY A 49 -16.53 -23.21 -1.77
CA GLY A 49 -17.74 -23.92 -1.31
C GLY A 49 -18.49 -24.71 -2.39
N GLN A 50 -18.05 -24.68 -3.65
CA GLN A 50 -18.81 -25.24 -4.78
C GLN A 50 -18.64 -26.76 -4.95
N VAL A 51 -17.54 -27.32 -4.45
CA VAL A 51 -17.24 -28.76 -4.56
C VAL A 51 -16.87 -29.30 -3.18
N HIS A 52 -17.68 -30.24 -2.69
CA HIS A 52 -17.47 -30.90 -1.40
C HIS A 52 -16.34 -31.94 -1.45
N ASN A 53 -15.10 -31.45 -1.62
CA ASN A 53 -13.88 -32.26 -1.63
C ASN A 53 -12.79 -31.54 -0.84
N LYS A 54 -12.16 -32.23 0.13
CA LYS A 54 -11.11 -31.64 0.98
C LYS A 54 -9.91 -31.10 0.19
N LEU A 55 -9.51 -31.75 -0.91
CA LEU A 55 -8.40 -31.27 -1.75
C LEU A 55 -8.77 -29.97 -2.46
N TRP A 56 -10.03 -29.83 -2.87
CA TRP A 56 -10.55 -28.62 -3.50
C TRP A 56 -10.56 -27.44 -2.53
N GLU A 57 -11.09 -27.64 -1.32
CA GLU A 57 -11.09 -26.61 -0.27
C GLU A 57 -9.67 -26.18 0.10
N ILE A 58 -8.75 -27.12 0.31
CA ILE A 58 -7.35 -26.83 0.65
C ILE A 58 -6.65 -26.05 -0.48
N PHE A 59 -6.93 -26.39 -1.74
CA PHE A 59 -6.36 -25.68 -2.88
C PHE A 59 -6.80 -24.22 -2.88
N TRP A 60 -8.09 -23.95 -2.73
CA TRP A 60 -8.63 -22.59 -2.74
C TRP A 60 -8.27 -21.79 -1.49
N ASP A 61 -8.20 -22.43 -0.31
CA ASP A 61 -7.72 -21.79 0.91
C ASP A 61 -6.25 -21.33 0.77
N LYS A 62 -5.39 -22.17 0.18
CA LYS A 62 -3.99 -21.81 -0.10
C LYS A 62 -3.90 -20.74 -1.18
N ALA A 63 -4.66 -20.83 -2.26
CA ALA A 63 -4.68 -19.84 -3.33
C ALA A 63 -5.09 -18.47 -2.79
N PHE A 64 -6.16 -18.41 -1.98
CA PHE A 64 -6.61 -17.18 -1.31
C PHE A 64 -5.53 -16.59 -0.39
N GLY A 65 -4.89 -17.44 0.43
CA GLY A 65 -3.85 -17.03 1.36
C GLY A 65 -2.59 -16.50 0.66
N ILE A 66 -2.07 -17.23 -0.32
CA ILE A 66 -0.88 -16.85 -1.10
C ILE A 66 -1.16 -15.58 -1.90
N ALA A 67 -2.31 -15.50 -2.57
CA ALA A 67 -2.69 -14.31 -3.33
C ALA A 67 -2.77 -13.07 -2.44
N SER A 68 -3.40 -13.19 -1.26
CA SER A 68 -3.51 -12.08 -0.30
C SER A 68 -2.16 -11.65 0.27
N LEU A 69 -1.26 -12.61 0.56
CA LEU A 69 0.09 -12.33 1.02
C LEU A 69 0.90 -11.60 -0.05
N LEU A 70 0.89 -12.10 -1.29
CA LEU A 70 1.63 -11.50 -2.39
C LEU A 70 1.08 -10.12 -2.77
N LEU A 71 -0.23 -9.89 -2.70
CA LEU A 71 -0.81 -8.56 -2.88
C LEU A 71 -0.26 -7.56 -1.87
N ALA A 72 -0.24 -7.93 -0.57
CA ALA A 72 0.32 -7.08 0.46
C ALA A 72 1.82 -6.76 0.21
N LEU A 73 2.58 -7.75 -0.27
CA LEU A 73 3.99 -7.59 -0.63
C LEU A 73 4.17 -6.65 -1.83
N PHE A 74 3.45 -6.89 -2.93
CA PHE A 74 3.60 -6.12 -4.17
C PHE A 74 3.13 -4.67 -4.02
N PHE A 75 2.10 -4.38 -3.21
CA PHE A 75 1.74 -3.00 -2.92
C PHE A 75 2.82 -2.25 -2.14
N GLY A 76 3.50 -2.92 -1.19
CA GLY A 76 4.65 -2.32 -0.49
C GLY A 76 5.86 -2.14 -1.41
N ILE A 77 6.14 -3.10 -2.29
CA ILE A 77 7.18 -3.00 -3.33
C ILE A 77 6.88 -1.84 -4.28
N ALA A 78 5.62 -1.67 -4.72
CA ALA A 78 5.20 -0.57 -5.57
C ALA A 78 5.45 0.79 -4.90
N LEU A 79 5.10 0.92 -3.60
CA LEU A 79 5.42 2.12 -2.84
C LEU A 79 6.93 2.36 -2.75
N GLY A 80 7.73 1.32 -2.54
CA GLY A 80 9.19 1.41 -2.55
C GLY A 80 9.75 1.92 -3.88
N ASN A 81 9.20 1.47 -5.00
CA ASN A 81 9.59 1.96 -6.33
C ASN A 81 9.27 3.46 -6.50
N VAL A 82 8.11 3.91 -6.02
CA VAL A 82 7.75 5.33 -6.06
C VAL A 82 8.69 6.17 -5.19
N VAL A 83 9.06 5.69 -3.99
CA VAL A 83 9.99 6.43 -3.10
C VAL A 83 11.40 6.48 -3.66
N ARG A 84 11.88 5.37 -4.20
CA ARG A 84 13.20 5.27 -4.82
C ARG A 84 13.32 6.11 -6.10
N GLY A 85 12.19 6.28 -6.79
CA GLY A 85 12.17 6.82 -8.14
C GLY A 85 12.52 5.77 -9.21
N VAL A 86 12.35 6.17 -10.46
CA VAL A 86 12.55 5.33 -11.65
C VAL A 86 13.39 6.05 -12.70
N ASN A 87 14.09 5.28 -13.53
CA ASN A 87 14.90 5.82 -14.63
C ASN A 87 14.01 6.31 -15.80
N LEU A 88 13.46 7.51 -15.65
CA LEU A 88 12.62 8.16 -16.66
C LEU A 88 13.41 8.49 -17.93
N GLY A 89 12.84 8.17 -19.09
CA GLY A 89 13.45 8.23 -20.41
C GLY A 89 14.46 7.13 -20.71
N MET A 90 14.58 6.13 -19.82
CA MET A 90 15.53 5.01 -19.94
C MET A 90 16.94 5.52 -20.26
N VAL A 91 17.43 6.43 -19.41
CA VAL A 91 18.68 7.15 -19.66
C VAL A 91 19.85 6.19 -19.55
N GLU A 92 20.67 6.18 -20.59
CA GLU A 92 21.91 5.42 -20.67
C GLU A 92 23.04 6.39 -21.06
N ASN A 93 24.16 6.34 -20.33
CA ASN A 93 25.32 7.21 -20.57
C ASN A 93 24.96 8.72 -20.66
N GLY A 94 23.95 9.16 -19.90
CA GLY A 94 23.50 10.55 -19.88
C GLY A 94 22.61 10.97 -21.05
N ILE A 95 22.15 10.02 -21.88
CA ILE A 95 21.27 10.28 -23.03
C ILE A 95 19.93 9.57 -22.83
N SER A 96 18.83 10.30 -23.02
CA SER A 96 17.48 9.72 -23.00
C SER A 96 17.27 8.88 -24.26
N THR A 97 17.04 7.58 -24.10
CA THR A 97 16.82 6.66 -25.23
C THR A 97 15.34 6.58 -25.63
N HIS A 98 14.45 6.96 -24.73
CA HIS A 98 13.00 6.99 -24.91
C HIS A 98 12.43 8.37 -24.54
N GLU A 99 11.11 8.52 -24.71
CA GLU A 99 10.38 9.72 -24.28
C GLU A 99 10.60 10.00 -22.78
N ALA A 100 10.68 11.28 -22.42
CA ALA A 100 11.08 11.72 -21.08
C ALA A 100 10.26 11.14 -19.92
N HIS A 101 9.00 10.74 -20.17
CA HIS A 101 8.11 10.17 -19.16
C HIS A 101 8.00 8.64 -19.23
N TYR A 102 8.63 8.01 -20.21
CA TYR A 102 8.62 6.55 -20.36
C TYR A 102 9.65 5.91 -19.44
N PHE A 103 9.33 4.75 -18.88
CA PHE A 103 10.30 3.88 -18.22
C PHE A 103 9.80 2.43 -18.31
N PHE A 104 10.68 1.48 -18.03
CA PHE A 104 10.33 0.07 -17.90
C PHE A 104 11.18 -0.58 -16.83
N LEU A 105 10.56 -1.35 -15.94
CA LEU A 105 11.28 -2.13 -14.93
C LEU A 105 11.03 -3.64 -15.13
N PRO A 106 12.08 -4.46 -15.34
CA PRO A 106 11.95 -5.91 -15.22
C PRO A 106 11.66 -6.31 -13.77
N LEU A 107 11.22 -7.56 -13.55
CA LEU A 107 10.85 -8.03 -12.21
C LEU A 107 12.01 -7.91 -11.21
N TRP A 108 13.22 -8.28 -11.64
CA TRP A 108 14.45 -8.08 -10.90
C TRP A 108 15.59 -7.84 -11.89
N ASN A 109 16.71 -7.32 -11.39
CA ASN A 109 17.97 -7.23 -12.12
C ASN A 109 19.06 -8.07 -11.39
N PRO A 110 20.19 -8.38 -12.03
CA PRO A 110 21.27 -9.17 -11.40
C PRO A 110 21.94 -8.49 -10.21
N THR A 111 21.95 -7.16 -10.17
CA THR A 111 22.62 -6.38 -9.11
C THR A 111 21.78 -6.29 -7.84
N PHE A 112 20.47 -6.54 -7.93
CA PHE A 112 19.47 -6.43 -6.88
C PHE A 112 19.56 -5.13 -6.07
N SER A 113 20.04 -4.05 -6.72
CA SER A 113 20.38 -2.77 -6.07
C SER A 113 19.39 -1.68 -6.47
N PRO A 114 18.96 -0.81 -5.53
CA PRO A 114 18.10 0.32 -5.83
C PRO A 114 18.80 1.37 -6.69
N ASN A 115 20.13 1.44 -6.65
CA ASN A 115 20.95 2.43 -7.35
C ASN A 115 21.51 1.91 -8.69
N ALA A 116 20.94 0.84 -9.23
CA ALA A 116 21.34 0.32 -10.55
C ALA A 116 20.82 1.24 -11.67
N ASP A 117 21.56 1.36 -12.77
CA ASP A 117 21.13 2.15 -13.95
C ASP A 117 19.84 1.57 -14.57
N HIS A 118 19.74 0.23 -14.61
CA HIS A 118 18.54 -0.52 -14.97
C HIS A 118 17.93 -1.14 -13.72
N GLN A 119 17.04 -0.39 -13.09
CA GLN A 119 16.36 -0.80 -11.87
C GLN A 119 15.40 -1.97 -12.12
N GLY A 120 15.38 -2.94 -11.21
CA GLY A 120 14.32 -3.94 -11.14
C GLY A 120 13.15 -3.44 -10.27
N ILE A 121 11.97 -4.04 -10.43
CA ILE A 121 10.83 -3.80 -9.53
C ILE A 121 11.16 -4.27 -8.12
N ILE A 122 11.80 -5.43 -8.03
CA ILE A 122 12.25 -6.04 -6.78
C ILE A 122 13.76 -5.83 -6.66
N ASP A 123 14.14 -5.15 -5.59
CA ASP A 123 15.49 -4.96 -5.07
C ASP A 123 15.44 -5.00 -3.54
N TRP A 124 16.58 -4.89 -2.87
CA TRP A 124 16.61 -5.01 -1.41
C TRP A 124 15.83 -3.90 -0.68
N PHE A 125 15.72 -2.70 -1.25
CA PHE A 125 15.00 -1.58 -0.65
C PHE A 125 13.49 -1.70 -0.87
N THR A 126 13.06 -2.00 -2.08
CA THR A 126 11.63 -2.20 -2.39
C THR A 126 11.07 -3.42 -1.68
N LEU A 127 11.88 -4.48 -1.52
CA LEU A 127 11.53 -5.66 -0.73
C LEU A 127 11.36 -5.33 0.76
N LEU A 128 12.21 -4.46 1.32
CA LEU A 128 12.06 -3.99 2.71
C LEU A 128 10.70 -3.31 2.93
N LEU A 129 10.28 -2.40 2.04
CA LEU A 129 8.96 -1.77 2.13
C LEU A 129 7.82 -2.77 1.87
N GLY A 130 8.04 -3.75 0.99
CA GLY A 130 7.15 -4.89 0.81
C GLY A 130 6.89 -5.66 2.11
N ILE A 131 7.95 -6.01 2.84
CA ILE A 131 7.86 -6.76 4.11
C ILE A 131 7.18 -5.90 5.19
N ILE A 132 7.49 -4.61 5.26
CA ILE A 132 6.79 -3.66 6.15
C ILE A 132 5.28 -3.66 5.83
N GLY A 133 4.92 -3.61 4.55
CA GLY A 133 3.53 -3.67 4.08
C GLY A 133 2.84 -4.97 4.51
N VAL A 134 3.48 -6.12 4.30
CA VAL A 134 2.96 -7.44 4.72
C VAL A 134 2.72 -7.48 6.23
N ILE A 135 3.69 -7.08 7.04
CA ILE A 135 3.58 -7.13 8.50
C ILE A 135 2.52 -6.14 8.99
N GLY A 136 2.52 -4.92 8.47
CA GLY A 136 1.54 -3.88 8.81
C GLY A 136 0.10 -4.32 8.49
N LEU A 137 -0.13 -4.86 7.29
CA LEU A 137 -1.45 -5.36 6.88
C LEU A 137 -1.86 -6.63 7.64
N THR A 138 -0.91 -7.50 8.00
CA THR A 138 -1.18 -8.67 8.84
C THR A 138 -1.63 -8.25 10.25
N ILE A 139 -0.94 -7.27 10.86
CA ILE A 139 -1.34 -6.68 12.15
C ILE A 139 -2.72 -6.04 12.04
N HIS A 140 -2.99 -5.29 10.97
CA HIS A 140 -4.28 -4.64 10.76
C HIS A 140 -5.43 -5.64 10.60
N GLY A 141 -5.23 -6.69 9.79
CA GLY A 141 -6.19 -7.79 9.62
C GLY A 141 -6.45 -8.55 10.92
N ALA A 142 -5.41 -8.86 11.70
CA ALA A 142 -5.56 -9.51 13.00
C ALA A 142 -6.35 -8.66 13.99
N ASN A 143 -6.13 -7.34 14.01
CA ASN A 143 -6.93 -6.41 14.83
C ASN A 143 -8.39 -6.34 14.35
N TRP A 144 -8.65 -6.42 13.04
CA TRP A 144 -10.01 -6.50 12.52
C TRP A 144 -10.74 -7.77 12.98
N VAL A 145 -10.07 -8.93 12.96
CA VAL A 145 -10.63 -10.19 13.49
C VAL A 145 -10.95 -10.08 14.98
N ILE A 146 -10.06 -9.50 15.79
CA ILE A 146 -10.31 -9.26 17.22
C ILE A 146 -11.51 -8.33 17.42
N PHE A 147 -11.62 -7.28 16.60
CA PHE A 147 -12.72 -6.33 16.67
C PHE A 147 -14.07 -6.94 16.28
N LYS A 148 -14.08 -7.87 15.33
CA LYS A 148 -15.30 -8.47 14.75
C LYS A 148 -15.69 -9.84 15.30
N THR A 149 -14.87 -10.48 16.13
CA THR A 149 -15.17 -11.82 16.67
C THR A 149 -15.11 -11.87 18.19
N ASN A 150 -15.86 -12.80 18.78
CA ASN A 150 -15.75 -13.19 20.20
C ASN A 150 -15.10 -14.57 20.34
N SER A 151 -13.96 -14.78 19.68
CA SER A 151 -13.30 -16.09 19.63
C SER A 151 -12.20 -16.25 20.69
N GLY A 152 -11.94 -17.50 21.11
CA GLY A 152 -10.77 -17.85 21.91
C GLY A 152 -9.44 -17.51 21.22
N LEU A 153 -9.45 -17.45 19.88
CA LEU A 153 -8.32 -17.06 19.04
C LEU A 153 -7.84 -15.63 19.31
N ASN A 154 -8.72 -14.73 19.78
CA ASN A 154 -8.38 -13.33 20.04
C ASN A 154 -7.21 -13.15 21.01
N LYS A 155 -7.09 -14.00 22.05
CA LYS A 155 -5.96 -13.95 22.99
C LYS A 155 -4.64 -14.29 22.30
N LYS A 156 -4.65 -15.30 21.42
CA LYS A 156 -3.48 -15.70 20.62
C LYS A 156 -3.10 -14.60 19.62
N LEU A 157 -4.08 -13.99 18.95
CA LEU A 157 -3.85 -12.88 18.01
C LEU A 157 -3.21 -11.67 18.70
N LYS A 158 -3.65 -11.28 19.93
CA LYS A 158 -3.01 -10.19 20.68
C LYS A 158 -1.52 -10.46 20.94
N SER A 159 -1.13 -11.71 21.18
CA SER A 159 0.28 -12.07 21.35
C SER A 159 1.07 -12.05 20.03
N VAL A 160 0.47 -12.53 18.93
CA VAL A 160 1.09 -12.46 17.59
C VAL A 160 1.28 -11.01 17.18
N ILE A 161 0.28 -10.15 17.36
CA ILE A 161 0.36 -8.72 17.05
C ILE A 161 1.49 -8.07 17.83
N PHE A 162 1.63 -8.36 19.12
CA PHE A 162 2.72 -7.80 19.92
C PHE A 162 4.10 -8.18 19.38
N MET A 163 4.30 -9.45 19.02
CA MET A 163 5.56 -9.93 18.42
C MET A 163 5.83 -9.28 17.06
N LEU A 164 4.82 -9.24 16.19
CA LEU A 164 4.93 -8.61 14.88
C LEU A 164 5.18 -7.10 14.99
N ASN A 165 4.66 -6.43 16.02
CA ASN A 165 4.88 -5.00 16.24
C ASN A 165 6.33 -4.69 16.62
N ILE A 166 7.02 -5.59 17.32
CA ILE A 166 8.47 -5.48 17.58
C ILE A 166 9.24 -5.54 16.25
N VAL A 167 8.92 -6.54 15.42
CA VAL A 167 9.55 -6.69 14.09
C VAL A 167 9.25 -5.46 13.21
N LEU A 168 8.00 -4.99 13.21
CA LEU A 168 7.60 -3.80 12.47
C LEU A 168 8.36 -2.56 12.93
N LEU A 169 8.53 -2.36 14.25
CA LEU A 169 9.32 -1.25 14.78
C LEU A 169 10.76 -1.31 14.28
N LEU A 170 11.40 -2.48 14.34
CA LEU A 170 12.77 -2.66 13.84
C LEU A 170 12.88 -2.34 12.36
N LEU A 171 11.95 -2.85 11.53
CA LEU A 171 11.95 -2.60 10.09
C LEU A 171 11.68 -1.12 9.76
N VAL A 172 10.78 -0.45 10.49
CA VAL A 172 10.53 0.99 10.32
C VAL A 172 11.78 1.79 10.67
N VAL A 173 12.44 1.49 11.78
CA VAL A 173 13.70 2.14 12.16
C VAL A 173 14.77 1.93 11.08
N ILE A 174 14.97 0.69 10.63
CA ILE A 174 15.88 0.36 9.53
C ILE A 174 15.51 1.15 8.26
N SER A 175 14.23 1.23 7.91
CA SER A 175 13.78 1.94 6.70
C SER A 175 14.10 3.43 6.75
N VAL A 176 13.99 4.07 7.92
CA VAL A 176 14.33 5.49 8.10
C VAL A 176 15.83 5.72 7.92
N PHE A 177 16.68 4.84 8.45
CA PHE A 177 18.13 4.93 8.26
C PHE A 177 18.53 4.71 6.80
N VAL A 178 17.94 3.69 6.17
CA VAL A 178 18.18 3.33 4.77
C VAL A 178 17.72 4.42 3.81
N TRP A 179 16.65 5.14 4.11
CA TRP A 179 16.09 6.15 3.22
C TRP A 179 17.13 7.19 2.81
N HIS A 180 17.99 7.64 3.73
CA HIS A 180 19.02 8.62 3.41
C HIS A 180 20.04 8.15 2.36
N LEU A 181 20.15 6.82 2.15
CA LEU A 181 20.99 6.23 1.11
C LEU A 181 20.32 6.24 -0.27
N ILE A 182 19.00 6.41 -0.32
CA ILE A 182 18.17 6.35 -1.52
C ILE A 182 17.77 7.74 -1.99
N GLU A 183 17.23 8.57 -1.08
CA GLU A 183 16.92 9.98 -1.33
C GLU A 183 17.85 10.82 -0.43
N PRO A 184 18.70 11.70 -1.00
CA PRO A 184 19.63 12.52 -0.21
C PRO A 184 18.93 13.53 0.72
N HIS A 185 17.72 13.96 0.38
CA HIS A 185 16.98 15.01 1.09
C HIS A 185 15.57 14.59 1.57
N PRO A 186 15.42 13.46 2.27
CA PRO A 186 14.09 12.90 2.57
C PRO A 186 13.32 13.73 3.60
N PHE A 187 14.02 14.58 4.36
CA PHE A 187 13.44 15.42 5.41
C PHE A 187 13.23 16.89 5.00
N GLU A 188 13.63 17.28 3.79
CA GLU A 188 13.61 18.68 3.35
C GLU A 188 12.21 19.30 3.46
N ASN A 189 11.18 18.57 3.03
CA ASN A 189 9.80 19.04 3.14
C ASN A 189 9.36 19.26 4.59
N PHE A 190 9.77 18.40 5.52
CA PHE A 190 9.42 18.53 6.94
C PHE A 190 10.14 19.70 7.61
N ILE A 191 11.34 20.05 7.15
CA ILE A 191 12.09 21.22 7.61
C ILE A 191 11.43 22.49 7.06
N ASN A 192 11.14 22.52 5.76
CA ASN A 192 10.54 23.67 5.09
C ASN A 192 9.08 23.93 5.53
N LYS A 193 8.33 22.86 5.85
CA LYS A 193 6.93 22.92 6.28
C LYS A 193 6.74 22.10 7.57
N PRO A 194 7.06 22.66 8.75
CA PRO A 194 7.06 21.92 10.02
C PRO A 194 5.71 21.29 10.40
N TRP A 195 4.58 21.78 9.90
CA TRP A 195 3.28 21.17 10.15
C TRP A 195 3.17 19.74 9.58
N LEU A 196 3.98 19.37 8.58
CA LEU A 196 4.02 18.02 8.00
C LEU A 196 4.46 16.94 9.01
N TRP A 197 5.13 17.33 10.11
CA TRP A 197 5.49 16.41 11.20
C TRP A 197 4.29 15.72 11.85
N ILE A 198 3.07 16.23 11.64
CA ILE A 198 1.84 15.55 12.06
C ILE A 198 1.75 14.13 11.51
N PHE A 199 2.20 13.87 10.29
CA PHE A 199 2.11 12.54 9.67
C PHE A 199 3.05 11.52 10.32
N PRO A 200 4.37 11.80 10.50
CA PRO A 200 5.24 10.95 11.30
C PRO A 200 4.71 10.70 12.71
N ILE A 201 4.20 11.75 13.37
CA ILE A 201 3.63 11.63 14.73
C ILE A 201 2.44 10.66 14.74
N ILE A 202 1.55 10.73 13.75
CA ILE A 202 0.44 9.78 13.60
C ILE A 202 0.98 8.34 13.39
N THR A 203 1.99 8.17 12.54
CA THR A 203 2.64 6.86 12.30
C THR A 203 3.17 6.25 13.58
N PHE A 204 3.99 7.01 14.32
CA PHE A 204 4.62 6.54 15.55
C PHE A 204 3.60 6.38 16.69
N THR A 205 2.54 7.19 16.74
CA THR A 205 1.43 6.99 17.68
C THR A 205 0.74 5.66 17.43
N GLY A 206 0.47 5.32 16.16
CA GLY A 206 -0.06 4.02 15.76
C GLY A 206 0.84 2.85 16.18
N LEU A 207 2.13 2.94 15.80
CA LEU A 207 3.13 1.92 16.05
C LEU A 207 3.40 1.69 17.55
N LEU A 208 3.61 2.77 18.31
CA LEU A 208 3.90 2.69 19.74
C LEU A 208 2.65 2.30 20.54
N GLY A 209 1.47 2.76 20.12
CA GLY A 209 0.19 2.40 20.74
C GLY A 209 -0.07 0.89 20.72
N LEU A 210 0.31 0.20 19.64
CA LEU A 210 0.14 -1.26 19.50
C LEU A 210 0.92 -2.09 20.53
N PHE A 211 1.96 -1.56 21.18
CA PHE A 211 2.61 -2.28 22.30
C PHE A 211 1.66 -2.49 23.50
N ASN A 212 0.60 -1.69 23.61
CA ASN A 212 -0.43 -1.84 24.63
C ASN A 212 -1.56 -2.80 24.23
N ILE A 213 -1.46 -3.51 23.10
CA ILE A 213 -2.52 -4.39 22.57
C ILE A 213 -3.04 -5.42 23.59
N LYS A 214 -2.16 -5.96 24.43
CA LYS A 214 -2.53 -6.93 25.49
C LYS A 214 -3.34 -6.31 26.63
N LYS A 215 -3.25 -4.98 26.82
CA LYS A 215 -3.94 -4.22 27.88
C LYS A 215 -5.27 -3.63 27.41
N PHE A 216 -5.52 -3.59 26.10
CA PHE A 216 -6.76 -3.01 25.56
C PHE A 216 -7.98 -3.85 25.95
N LYS A 217 -8.86 -3.21 26.75
CA LYS A 217 -10.19 -3.73 27.10
C LYS A 217 -11.20 -3.55 25.97
N LYS A 218 -11.06 -2.48 25.18
CA LYS A 218 -11.89 -2.20 24.00
C LYS A 218 -11.19 -2.72 22.75
N ASP A 219 -11.76 -3.72 22.10
CA ASP A 219 -11.14 -4.38 20.93
C ASP A 219 -10.95 -3.45 19.72
N GLY A 220 -11.71 -2.35 19.63
CA GLY A 220 -11.56 -1.35 18.57
C GLY A 220 -10.27 -0.51 18.65
N LEU A 221 -9.61 -0.44 19.80
CA LEU A 221 -8.39 0.37 19.96
C LEU A 221 -7.22 -0.19 19.14
N GLY A 222 -7.05 -1.52 19.08
CA GLY A 222 -6.00 -2.13 18.27
C GLY A 222 -6.20 -1.84 16.77
N PHE A 223 -7.46 -1.88 16.31
CA PHE A 223 -7.80 -1.50 14.94
C PHE A 223 -7.52 -0.02 14.67
N LEU A 224 -7.85 0.88 15.60
CA LEU A 224 -7.53 2.30 15.49
C LEU A 224 -6.02 2.54 15.37
N PHE A 225 -5.20 2.00 16.29
CA PHE A 225 -3.75 2.22 16.26
C PHE A 225 -3.07 1.64 15.02
N SER A 226 -3.49 0.45 14.55
CA SER A 226 -3.00 -0.08 13.26
C SER A 226 -3.43 0.78 12.08
N SER A 227 -4.63 1.36 12.10
CA SER A 227 -5.08 2.31 11.07
C SER A 227 -4.26 3.60 11.07
N LEU A 228 -3.94 4.14 12.26
CA LEU A 228 -3.07 5.31 12.41
C LEU A 228 -1.66 5.03 11.86
N PHE A 229 -1.10 3.84 12.11
CA PHE A 229 0.18 3.44 11.55
C PHE A 229 0.16 3.42 10.02
N LEU A 230 -0.84 2.77 9.41
CA LEU A 230 -0.93 2.65 7.94
C LEU A 230 -1.18 4.01 7.28
N PHE A 231 -2.14 4.78 7.78
CA PHE A 231 -2.46 6.10 7.26
C PHE A 231 -1.31 7.09 7.45
N GLY A 232 -0.77 7.16 8.67
CA GLY A 232 0.36 8.01 8.99
C GLY A 232 1.58 7.66 8.15
N GLY A 233 1.90 6.37 8.01
CA GLY A 233 3.07 5.91 7.27
C GLY A 233 2.97 6.29 5.80
N PHE A 234 1.83 5.99 5.17
CA PHE A 234 1.58 6.39 3.78
C PHE A 234 1.61 7.92 3.60
N ALA A 235 0.95 8.67 4.48
CA ALA A 235 0.92 10.14 4.42
C ALA A 235 2.30 10.77 4.68
N THR A 236 3.11 10.16 5.55
CA THR A 236 4.51 10.56 5.80
C THR A 236 5.33 10.40 4.53
N THR A 237 5.20 9.25 3.86
CA THR A 237 5.87 9.00 2.60
C THR A 237 5.46 9.99 1.52
N ALA A 238 4.16 10.22 1.34
CA ALA A 238 3.64 11.20 0.39
C ALA A 238 4.13 12.62 0.70
N ALA A 239 4.14 13.03 1.97
CA ALA A 239 4.65 14.33 2.41
C ALA A 239 6.15 14.49 2.18
N SER A 240 6.93 13.42 2.29
CA SER A 240 8.37 13.43 2.03
C SER A 240 8.68 13.68 0.56
N ILE A 241 7.99 13.00 -0.37
CA ILE A 241 8.28 13.09 -1.81
C ILE A 241 7.55 14.23 -2.53
N PHE A 242 6.55 14.85 -1.90
CA PHE A 242 5.79 15.97 -2.47
C PHE A 242 6.74 17.10 -2.97
N PRO A 243 6.51 17.73 -4.13
CA PRO A 243 5.38 17.59 -5.06
C PRO A 243 5.57 16.49 -6.11
N LYS A 244 6.62 15.66 -6.00
CA LYS A 244 6.88 14.55 -6.93
C LYS A 244 5.83 13.45 -6.69
N LEU A 245 5.16 13.04 -7.75
CA LEU A 245 4.31 11.84 -7.77
C LEU A 245 5.11 10.60 -8.17
N LEU A 246 6.07 10.78 -9.10
CA LEU A 246 7.04 9.77 -9.48
C LEU A 246 8.41 10.44 -9.68
N PRO A 247 9.33 10.31 -8.70
CA PRO A 247 10.68 10.84 -8.80
C PRO A 247 11.46 10.19 -9.96
N SER A 248 12.25 11.02 -10.65
CA SER A 248 13.27 10.54 -11.60
C SER A 248 14.53 10.17 -10.83
N SER A 249 15.12 9.01 -11.13
CA SER A 249 16.42 8.60 -10.57
C SER A 249 17.62 9.16 -11.34
N ASN A 250 17.40 9.95 -12.40
CA ASN A 250 18.44 10.56 -13.21
C ASN A 250 18.27 12.09 -13.32
N ASN A 251 19.33 12.76 -13.77
CA ASN A 251 19.37 14.23 -13.91
C ASN A 251 18.98 14.73 -15.31
N VAL A 252 18.67 13.84 -16.26
CA VAL A 252 18.37 14.20 -17.65
C VAL A 252 16.89 14.51 -17.81
N ASN A 253 16.02 13.65 -17.27
CA ASN A 253 14.58 13.81 -17.33
C ASN A 253 14.03 14.24 -15.98
N PRO A 254 13.17 15.27 -15.92
CA PRO A 254 12.60 15.76 -14.67
C PRO A 254 11.63 14.73 -14.08
N SER A 255 11.45 14.79 -12.75
CA SER A 255 10.44 14.00 -12.05
C SER A 255 9.03 14.33 -12.55
N LEU A 256 8.12 13.37 -12.48
CA LEU A 256 6.69 13.62 -12.65
C LEU A 256 6.15 14.21 -11.34
N THR A 257 5.64 15.43 -11.40
CA THR A 257 5.13 16.22 -10.29
C THR A 257 3.66 16.54 -10.50
N ILE A 258 2.95 16.90 -9.44
CA ILE A 258 1.55 17.34 -9.55
C ILE A 258 1.36 18.50 -10.54
N TYR A 259 2.40 19.28 -10.83
CA TYR A 259 2.31 20.47 -11.68
C TYR A 259 2.53 20.17 -13.17
N ASN A 260 3.36 19.17 -13.51
CA ASN A 260 3.68 18.86 -14.91
C ASN A 260 2.89 17.67 -15.48
N VAL A 261 2.19 16.90 -14.64
CA VAL A 261 1.35 15.79 -15.11
C VAL A 261 -0.15 15.98 -14.87
N ALA A 262 -0.57 17.10 -14.27
CA ALA A 262 -1.98 17.39 -14.06
C ALA A 262 -2.74 17.54 -15.39
N ALA A 263 -3.99 17.07 -15.41
CA ALA A 263 -4.92 17.35 -16.48
C ALA A 263 -5.23 18.85 -16.62
N HIS A 264 -5.76 19.25 -17.77
CA HIS A 264 -6.19 20.63 -18.00
C HIS A 264 -7.18 21.12 -16.93
N GLU A 265 -7.06 22.40 -16.57
CA GLU A 265 -7.82 23.05 -15.50
C GLU A 265 -9.34 22.87 -15.66
N TYR A 266 -9.86 22.99 -16.88
CA TYR A 266 -11.26 22.74 -17.18
C TYR A 266 -11.70 21.32 -16.76
N GLY A 267 -10.91 20.31 -17.14
CA GLY A 267 -11.17 18.92 -16.76
C GLY A 267 -11.20 18.77 -15.24
N LEU A 268 -10.17 19.25 -14.55
CA LEU A 268 -10.07 19.19 -13.09
C LEU A 268 -11.24 19.90 -12.39
N SER A 269 -11.65 21.07 -12.87
CA SER A 269 -12.79 21.84 -12.33
C SER A 269 -14.10 21.05 -12.41
N VAL A 270 -14.38 20.44 -13.58
CA VAL A 270 -15.54 19.56 -13.75
C VAL A 270 -15.44 18.35 -12.84
N GLY A 271 -14.24 17.78 -12.70
CA GLY A 271 -13.96 16.66 -11.81
C GLY A 271 -14.30 16.95 -10.37
N ILE A 272 -13.85 18.09 -9.83
CA ILE A 272 -14.09 18.49 -8.43
C ILE A 272 -15.59 18.49 -8.11
N ASN A 273 -16.42 19.01 -9.01
CA ASN A 273 -17.87 19.02 -8.82
C ASN A 273 -18.44 17.60 -8.71
N TRP A 274 -18.01 16.68 -9.58
CA TRP A 274 -18.42 15.28 -9.52
C TRP A 274 -17.84 14.53 -8.31
N PHE A 275 -16.61 14.83 -7.90
CA PHE A 275 -15.98 14.24 -6.72
C PHE A 275 -16.73 14.59 -5.44
N ILE A 276 -17.26 15.81 -5.31
CA ILE A 276 -18.10 16.18 -4.16
C ILE A 276 -19.32 15.26 -4.07
N ILE A 277 -20.02 15.06 -5.18
CA ILE A 277 -21.19 14.17 -5.25
C ILE A 277 -20.77 12.73 -4.91
N ALA A 278 -19.68 12.25 -5.51
CA ALA A 278 -19.18 10.90 -5.27
C ALA A 278 -18.80 10.67 -3.80
N ILE A 279 -18.12 11.63 -3.16
CA ILE A 279 -17.75 11.54 -1.73
C ILE A 279 -18.99 11.48 -0.85
N ILE A 280 -20.02 12.30 -1.13
CA ILE A 280 -21.28 12.26 -0.38
C ILE A 280 -21.92 10.87 -0.49
N LEU A 281 -22.01 10.31 -1.69
CA LEU A 281 -22.58 8.98 -1.92
C LEU A 281 -21.77 7.88 -1.21
N VAL A 282 -20.44 7.97 -1.25
CA VAL A 282 -19.55 7.03 -0.56
C VAL A 282 -19.72 7.12 0.96
N ILE A 283 -19.84 8.33 1.53
CA ILE A 283 -20.09 8.51 2.97
C ILE A 283 -21.43 7.89 3.37
N ILE A 284 -22.50 8.13 2.60
CA ILE A 284 -23.82 7.53 2.85
C ILE A 284 -23.71 6.01 2.81
N TYR A 285 -23.08 5.47 1.77
CA TYR A 285 -22.87 4.03 1.63
C TYR A 285 -22.09 3.45 2.82
N LEU A 286 -20.97 4.06 3.22
CA LEU A 286 -20.16 3.61 4.36
C LEU A 286 -20.95 3.66 5.67
N PHE A 287 -21.73 4.72 5.89
CA PHE A 287 -22.58 4.86 7.07
C PHE A 287 -23.64 3.76 7.13
N VAL A 288 -24.34 3.51 6.01
CA VAL A 288 -25.35 2.45 5.90
C VAL A 288 -24.70 1.08 6.12
N GLN A 289 -23.59 0.80 5.44
CA GLN A 289 -22.86 -0.47 5.57
C GLN A 289 -22.43 -0.70 7.03
N TYR A 290 -21.81 0.29 7.67
CA TYR A 290 -21.35 0.15 9.06
C TYR A 290 -22.51 -0.04 10.05
N ARG A 291 -23.65 0.60 9.79
CA ARG A 291 -24.86 0.45 10.62
C ARG A 291 -25.48 -0.94 10.47
N ILE A 292 -25.55 -1.47 9.25
CA ILE A 292 -26.11 -2.81 8.96
C ILE A 292 -25.22 -3.90 9.55
N PHE A 293 -23.91 -3.83 9.34
CA PHE A 293 -22.94 -4.84 9.82
C PHE A 293 -22.36 -4.51 11.20
N LYS A 294 -23.15 -3.85 12.05
CA LYS A 294 -22.78 -3.53 13.42
C LYS A 294 -22.94 -4.79 14.29
N GLY A 295 -21.94 -5.06 15.11
CA GLY A 295 -21.91 -6.24 15.97
C GLY A 295 -20.69 -7.09 15.72
N LYS A 296 -20.55 -8.13 16.55
CA LYS A 296 -19.55 -9.18 16.39
C LYS A 296 -20.23 -10.43 15.86
N LEU A 297 -19.46 -11.26 15.19
CA LEU A 297 -19.83 -12.61 14.85
C LEU A 297 -19.60 -13.46 16.10
N ASP A 298 -20.68 -13.97 16.68
CA ASP A 298 -20.66 -14.95 17.78
C ASP A 298 -20.56 -16.36 17.18
N ASP A 299 -19.73 -17.23 17.78
CA ASP A 299 -19.48 -18.62 17.38
C ASP A 299 -19.11 -18.90 15.90
N VAL A 300 -17.98 -18.35 15.45
CA VAL A 300 -17.28 -18.90 14.27
C VAL A 300 -16.24 -19.92 14.74
N GLY A 301 -16.70 -21.15 14.99
CA GLY A 301 -15.79 -22.31 15.10
C GLY A 301 -15.05 -22.48 13.77
N TYR A 302 -13.72 -22.50 13.80
CA TYR A 302 -12.92 -22.74 12.61
C TYR A 302 -13.09 -24.22 12.20
N GLY A 303 -13.99 -24.50 11.27
CA GLY A 303 -14.20 -25.86 10.72
C GLY A 303 -15.60 -26.46 10.81
N GLU A 304 -16.64 -25.68 11.12
CA GLU A 304 -18.04 -26.17 11.04
C GLU A 304 -18.81 -25.48 9.91
N HIS A 305 -18.42 -25.78 8.67
CA HIS A 305 -19.27 -25.67 7.47
C HIS A 305 -18.92 -26.82 6.54
#